data_AF-A0A534PAW6-F1
#
_entry.id   AF-A0A534PAW6-F1
#
_cell.length_a   1.000
_cell.length_b   1.000
_cell.length_c   1.000
_cell.angle_alpha   90.00
_cell.angle_beta   90.00
_cell.angle_gamma   90.00
#
_symmetry.space_group_name_H-M   'P 1'
#
loop_
_entity.id
_entity.type
_entity.pdbx_description
1 polymer ?
#
loop_
_entity_poly.entity_id
_entity_poly.type
_entity_poly.pdbx_seq_one_letter_code
_entity_poly.pdbx_strand_id
1 'polypeptide(L)'
;MRTSGILTVGGAFVAILGALFTLLMAKPFLFEKGQGFVYFTGLLVGAIFTAVGVFTVIAGRKRARIEEETDRRGFEELATSLARKNSGQIRVDQIAKASGLPGEEAQERMRALTGRGLFDLDFDENGQMVFKLSRDAGRAQLAELSGGRN
;
A
#
# COMPACT_ATOMS: atom_id res chain seq x y z
N MET A 1 12.15 1.81 5.81
CA MET A 1 11.82 1.04 4.58
C MET A 1 10.71 0.06 4.92
N ARG A 2 9.58 0.08 4.20
CA ARG A 2 8.43 -0.79 4.47
C ARG A 2 8.78 -2.26 4.15
N THR A 3 8.47 -3.17 5.06
CA THR A 3 8.73 -4.62 4.97
C THR A 3 8.07 -5.26 3.74
N SER A 4 6.95 -4.70 3.28
CA SER A 4 6.26 -5.08 2.04
C SER A 4 7.07 -4.79 0.77
N GLY A 5 7.86 -3.72 0.77
CA GLY A 5 8.79 -3.39 -0.33
C GLY A 5 9.92 -4.41 -0.46
N ILE A 6 10.47 -4.84 0.68
CA ILE A 6 11.55 -5.84 0.73
C ILE A 6 11.06 -7.18 0.19
N LEU A 7 9.83 -7.59 0.52
CA LEU A 7 9.25 -8.84 0.03
C LEU A 7 9.05 -8.82 -1.50
N THR A 8 8.60 -7.68 -2.03
CA THR A 8 8.33 -7.54 -3.48
C THR A 8 9.62 -7.51 -4.28
N VAL A 9 10.63 -6.77 -3.83
CA VAL A 9 11.95 -6.68 -4.50
C VAL A 9 12.71 -8.00 -4.38
N GLY A 10 12.73 -8.62 -3.20
CA GLY A 10 13.37 -9.92 -2.97
C GLY A 10 12.72 -11.03 -3.80
N GLY A 11 11.38 -11.08 -3.85
CA GLY A 11 10.65 -12.02 -4.69
C GLY A 11 10.95 -11.86 -6.18
N ALA A 12 11.03 -10.62 -6.67
CA ALA A 12 11.34 -10.34 -8.08
C ALA A 12 12.75 -10.81 -8.45
N PHE A 13 13.73 -10.60 -7.56
CA PHE A 13 15.10 -11.06 -7.76
C PHE A 13 15.18 -12.59 -7.87
N VAL A 14 14.52 -13.31 -6.95
CA VAL A 14 14.47 -14.78 -6.96
C VAL A 14 13.76 -15.30 -8.24
N ALA A 15 12.69 -14.64 -8.68
CA ALA A 15 11.97 -15.01 -9.90
C ALA A 15 12.86 -14.88 -11.14
N ILE A 16 13.59 -13.77 -11.26
CA ILE A 16 14.47 -13.49 -12.41
C ILE A 16 15.63 -14.48 -12.45
N LEU A 17 16.28 -14.75 -11.31
CA LEU A 17 17.36 -15.72 -11.25
C LEU A 17 16.89 -17.13 -11.58
N GLY A 18 15.74 -17.55 -11.06
CA GLY A 18 15.11 -18.83 -11.41
C GLY A 18 14.85 -18.95 -12.91
N ALA A 19 14.25 -17.92 -13.51
CA ALA A 19 13.89 -17.91 -14.93
C ALA A 19 15.13 -17.92 -15.84
N LEU A 20 16.15 -17.14 -15.50
CA LEU A 20 17.43 -17.13 -16.22
C LEU A 20 18.13 -18.49 -16.13
N PHE A 21 18.11 -19.12 -14.96
CA PHE A 21 18.68 -20.46 -14.76
C PHE A 21 17.93 -21.52 -15.57
N THR A 22 16.59 -21.48 -15.59
CA THR A 22 15.78 -22.36 -16.44
C THR A 22 16.09 -22.16 -17.93
N LEU A 23 16.22 -20.91 -18.39
CA LEU A 23 16.59 -20.60 -19.77
C LEU A 23 17.98 -21.14 -20.14
N LEU A 24 18.93 -21.04 -19.23
CA LEU A 24 20.29 -21.55 -19.42
C LEU A 24 20.31 -23.08 -19.54
N MET A 25 19.45 -23.78 -18.79
CA MET A 25 19.32 -25.24 -18.83
C MET A 25 18.44 -25.76 -19.97
N ALA A 26 17.56 -24.93 -20.53
CA ALA A 26 16.62 -25.34 -21.58
C ALA A 26 17.32 -25.70 -22.90
N LYS A 27 18.32 -24.92 -23.31
CA LYS A 27 19.06 -25.17 -24.55
C LYS A 27 19.86 -26.50 -24.51
N PRO A 28 20.70 -26.78 -23.51
CA PRO A 28 21.41 -28.06 -23.45
C PRO A 28 20.46 -29.25 -23.25
N PHE A 29 19.35 -29.08 -22.51
CA PHE A 29 18.34 -30.14 -22.37
C PHE A 29 17.75 -30.60 -23.71
N LEU A 30 17.49 -29.66 -24.62
CA LEU A 30 16.83 -29.94 -25.91
C LEU A 30 17.78 -30.47 -26.98
N PHE A 31 19.06 -30.12 -26.91
CA PHE A 31 20.00 -30.35 -28.02
C PHE A 31 21.18 -31.28 -27.67
N GLU A 32 21.50 -31.53 -26.39
CA GLU A 32 22.63 -32.37 -26.00
C GLU A 32 22.21 -33.78 -25.57
N LYS A 33 22.74 -34.79 -26.25
CA LYS A 33 22.57 -36.21 -25.89
C LYS A 33 23.74 -36.65 -24.99
N GLY A 34 23.56 -36.56 -23.67
CA GLY A 34 24.54 -37.09 -22.72
C GLY A 34 24.25 -36.84 -21.24
N GLN A 35 23.53 -35.76 -20.90
CA GLN A 35 23.26 -35.37 -19.51
C GLN A 35 21.79 -34.97 -19.25
N GLY A 36 20.85 -35.63 -19.93
CA GLY A 36 19.41 -35.30 -19.85
C GLY A 36 18.83 -35.24 -18.43
N PHE A 37 19.29 -36.09 -17.50
CA PHE A 37 18.86 -36.07 -16.10
C PHE A 37 19.34 -34.82 -15.33
N VAL A 38 20.56 -34.36 -15.58
CA VAL A 38 21.13 -33.17 -14.92
C VAL A 38 20.42 -31.92 -15.42
N TYR A 39 20.17 -31.81 -16.72
CA TYR A 39 19.44 -30.68 -17.28
C TYR A 39 17.95 -30.70 -16.88
N PHE A 40 17.32 -31.87 -16.77
CA PHE A 40 15.94 -32.00 -16.29
C PHE A 40 15.80 -31.53 -14.83
N THR A 41 16.71 -31.97 -13.95
CA THR A 41 16.71 -31.52 -12.55
C THR A 41 17.02 -30.04 -12.44
N GLY A 42 17.94 -29.50 -13.25
CA GLY A 42 18.20 -28.07 -13.37
C GLY A 42 16.97 -27.26 -13.79
N LEU A 43 16.21 -27.74 -14.78
CA LEU A 43 14.96 -27.11 -15.23
C LEU A 43 13.91 -27.09 -14.12
N LEU A 44 13.73 -28.22 -13.40
CA LEU A 44 12.82 -28.31 -12.25
C LEU A 44 13.19 -27.33 -11.14
N VAL A 45 14.47 -27.27 -10.78
CA VAL A 45 14.96 -26.35 -9.75
C VAL A 45 14.71 -24.89 -10.16
N GLY A 46 15.07 -24.51 -11.39
CA GLY A 46 14.83 -23.16 -11.88
C GLY A 46 13.33 -22.80 -11.92
N ALA A 47 12.47 -23.75 -12.33
CA ALA A 47 11.02 -23.55 -12.35
C ALA A 47 10.44 -23.33 -10.93
N ILE A 48 10.91 -24.09 -9.94
CA ILE A 48 10.51 -23.92 -8.53
C ILE A 48 10.90 -22.53 -8.03
N PHE A 49 12.16 -22.12 -8.22
CA PHE A 49 12.61 -20.79 -7.79
C PHE A 49 11.85 -19.66 -8.49
N THR A 50 11.55 -19.83 -9.78
CA THR A 50 10.71 -18.88 -10.52
C THR A 50 9.32 -18.77 -9.89
N ALA A 51 8.66 -19.91 -9.62
CA ALA A 51 7.33 -19.94 -9.02
C ALA A 51 7.31 -19.32 -7.61
N VAL A 52 8.30 -19.65 -6.77
CA VAL A 52 8.45 -19.07 -5.43
C VAL A 52 8.67 -17.56 -5.49
N GLY A 53 9.53 -17.08 -6.39
CA GLY A 53 9.75 -15.65 -6.60
C GLY A 53 8.47 -14.92 -7.02
N VAL A 54 7.76 -15.43 -8.03
CA VAL A 54 6.50 -14.85 -8.50
C VAL A 54 5.43 -14.83 -7.41
N PHE A 55 5.28 -15.93 -6.65
CA PHE A 55 4.33 -15.99 -5.55
C PHE A 55 4.65 -14.94 -4.47
N THR A 56 5.93 -14.77 -4.16
CA THR A 56 6.40 -13.77 -3.19
C THR A 56 6.12 -12.34 -3.66
N VAL A 57 6.28 -12.05 -4.96
CA VAL A 57 5.90 -10.75 -5.56
C VAL A 57 4.40 -10.51 -5.44
N ILE A 58 3.57 -11.50 -5.75
CA ILE A 58 2.11 -11.38 -5.66
C ILE A 58 1.68 -11.16 -4.20
N ALA A 59 2.24 -11.93 -3.26
CA ALA A 59 1.98 -11.78 -1.84
C ALA A 59 2.44 -10.41 -1.31
N GLY A 60 3.63 -9.95 -1.74
CA GLY A 60 4.17 -8.64 -1.42
C GLY A 60 3.28 -7.50 -1.93
N ARG A 61 2.82 -7.57 -3.19
CA ARG A 61 1.89 -6.59 -3.79
C ARG A 61 0.53 -6.58 -3.08
N LYS A 62 -0.02 -7.74 -2.73
CA LYS A 62 -1.27 -7.82 -1.96
C LYS A 62 -1.09 -7.20 -0.58
N ARG A 63 0.00 -7.51 0.12
CA ARG A 63 0.31 -6.89 1.42
C ARG A 63 0.53 -5.39 1.32
N ALA A 64 1.24 -4.91 0.30
CA ALA A 64 1.47 -3.49 0.09
C ALA A 64 0.14 -2.73 -0.09
N ARG A 65 -0.81 -3.27 -0.85
CA ARG A 65 -2.15 -2.68 -0.99
C ARG A 65 -2.93 -2.67 0.31
N ILE A 66 -2.90 -3.77 1.07
CA ILE A 66 -3.62 -3.88 2.34
C ILE A 66 -3.02 -2.95 3.40
N GLU A 67 -1.70 -2.83 3.45
CA GLU A 67 -0.97 -1.95 4.38
C GLU A 67 -1.27 -0.47 4.09
N GLU A 68 -1.34 -0.09 2.81
CA GLU A 68 -1.72 1.27 2.39
C GLU A 68 -3.18 1.59 2.69
N GLU A 69 -4.10 0.64 2.48
CA GLU A 69 -5.51 0.81 2.85
C GLU A 69 -5.72 0.87 4.38
N THR A 70 -4.97 0.06 5.14
CA THR A 70 -5.06 0.03 6.60
C THR A 70 -4.48 1.30 7.23
N ASP A 71 -3.32 1.78 6.75
CA ASP A 71 -2.73 3.05 7.18
C ASP A 71 -3.69 4.22 6.91
N ARG A 72 -4.39 4.19 5.77
CA ARG A 72 -5.33 5.24 5.38
C ARG A 72 -6.58 5.25 6.25
N ARG A 73 -7.18 4.07 6.49
CA ARG A 73 -8.34 3.91 7.38
C ARG A 73 -7.99 4.26 8.82
N GLY A 74 -6.82 3.83 9.31
CA GLY A 74 -6.35 4.16 10.65
C GLY A 74 -6.15 5.66 10.85
N PHE A 75 -5.62 6.36 9.85
CA PHE A 75 -5.51 7.83 9.91
C PHE A 75 -6.87 8.53 9.88
N GLU A 76 -7.81 8.06 9.05
CA GLU A 76 -9.17 8.59 8.97
C GLU A 76 -9.96 8.39 10.28
N GLU A 77 -9.87 7.20 10.89
CA GLU A 77 -10.47 6.90 12.19
C GLU A 77 -9.85 7.74 13.30
N LEU A 78 -8.53 7.87 13.32
CA LEU A 78 -7.81 8.70 14.28
C LEU A 78 -8.22 10.16 14.15
N ALA A 79 -8.24 10.71 12.93
CA ALA A 79 -8.70 12.06 12.64
C ALA A 79 -10.15 12.25 13.09
N THR A 80 -11.06 11.37 12.70
CA THR A 80 -12.49 11.48 13.08
C THR A 80 -12.69 11.40 14.59
N SER A 81 -11.95 10.52 15.27
CA SER A 81 -12.01 10.37 16.73
C SER A 81 -11.50 11.63 17.46
N LEU A 82 -10.43 12.25 16.95
CA LEU A 82 -9.88 13.48 17.50
C LEU A 82 -10.81 14.68 17.25
N ALA A 83 -11.48 14.73 16.10
CA ALA A 83 -12.50 15.74 15.83
C ALA A 83 -13.64 15.60 16.82
N ARG A 84 -14.19 14.39 17.00
CA ARG A 84 -15.27 14.14 17.95
C ARG A 84 -14.89 14.52 19.38
N LYS A 85 -13.65 14.25 19.80
CA LYS A 85 -13.14 14.63 21.13
C LYS A 85 -12.95 16.14 21.28
N ASN A 86 -12.60 16.86 20.22
CA ASN A 86 -12.37 18.30 20.22
C ASN A 86 -13.56 19.10 19.62
N SER A 87 -14.79 18.73 19.97
CA SER A 87 -16.01 19.45 19.57
C SER A 87 -16.20 19.61 18.05
N GLY A 88 -15.71 18.65 17.28
CA GLY A 88 -15.77 18.61 15.83
C GLY A 88 -14.65 19.37 15.11
N GLN A 89 -13.62 19.86 15.80
CA GLN A 89 -12.54 20.65 15.19
C GLN A 89 -11.15 20.08 15.56
N ILE A 90 -10.19 20.13 14.64
CA ILE A 90 -8.82 19.65 14.89
C ILE A 90 -7.80 20.56 14.21
N ARG A 91 -6.68 20.81 14.87
CA ARG A 91 -5.51 21.48 14.28
C ARG A 91 -4.51 20.48 13.71
N VAL A 92 -3.76 20.90 12.68
CA VAL A 92 -2.66 20.09 12.10
C VAL A 92 -1.70 19.61 13.19
N ASP A 93 -1.33 20.47 14.13
CA ASP A 93 -0.39 20.13 15.20
C ASP A 93 -0.89 19.01 16.12
N GLN A 94 -2.19 18.98 16.39
CA GLN A 94 -2.81 17.95 17.22
C GLN A 94 -2.85 16.61 16.49
N ILE A 95 -3.10 16.64 15.19
CA ILE A 95 -3.12 15.44 14.36
C ILE A 95 -1.72 14.91 14.07
N ALA A 96 -0.74 15.78 13.86
CA ALA A 96 0.66 15.41 13.71
C ALA A 96 1.18 14.74 14.99
N LYS A 97 0.89 15.32 16.16
CA LYS A 97 1.23 14.72 17.46
C LYS A 97 0.55 13.37 17.70
N ALA A 98 -0.73 13.23 17.34
CA ALA A 98 -1.47 12.00 17.59
C ALA A 98 -1.16 10.88 16.58
N SER A 99 -0.85 11.22 15.33
CA SER A 99 -0.48 10.25 14.29
C SER A 99 1.01 9.89 14.32
N GLY A 100 1.85 10.68 15.01
CA GLY A 100 3.31 10.52 15.01
C GLY A 100 3.95 10.88 13.66
N LEU A 101 3.20 11.49 12.75
CA LEU A 101 3.67 11.93 11.44
C LEU A 101 4.25 13.35 11.51
N PRO A 102 5.21 13.69 10.62
CA PRO A 102 5.65 15.07 10.45
C PRO A 102 4.48 15.96 10.01
N GLY A 103 4.52 17.24 10.41
CA GLY A 103 3.41 18.18 10.21
C GLY A 103 2.98 18.35 8.75
N GLU A 104 3.92 18.34 7.81
CA GLU A 104 3.63 18.44 6.37
C GLU A 104 2.86 17.21 5.86
N GLU A 105 3.28 16.02 6.23
CA GLU A 105 2.65 14.75 5.81
C GLU A 105 1.26 14.58 6.46
N ALA A 106 1.12 15.02 7.71
CA ALA A 106 -0.17 15.09 8.39
C ALA A 106 -1.12 16.11 7.72
N GLN A 107 -0.60 17.27 7.29
CA GLN A 107 -1.38 18.28 6.58
C GLN A 107 -1.82 17.78 5.20
N GLU A 108 -0.94 17.10 4.45
CA GLU A 108 -1.27 16.54 3.15
C GLU A 108 -2.38 15.47 3.26
N ARG A 109 -2.27 14.57 4.24
CA ARG A 109 -3.32 13.58 4.51
C ARG A 109 -4.64 14.22 4.93
N MET A 110 -4.60 15.30 5.72
CA MET A 110 -5.81 16.05 6.07
C MET A 110 -6.44 16.75 4.87
N ARG A 111 -5.63 17.35 3.98
CA ARG A 111 -6.14 17.90 2.71
C ARG A 111 -6.80 16.84 1.84
N ALA A 112 -6.25 15.63 1.80
CA ALA A 112 -6.87 14.51 1.09
C ALA A 112 -8.24 14.12 1.70
N LEU A 113 -8.39 14.18 3.03
CA LEU A 113 -9.68 13.96 3.70
C LEU A 113 -10.67 15.11 3.45
N THR A 114 -10.18 16.35 3.37
CA THR A 114 -10.98 17.50 2.96
C THR A 114 -11.47 17.40 1.53
N GLY A 115 -10.61 16.99 0.59
CA GLY A 115 -10.99 16.75 -0.80
C GLY A 115 -12.05 15.65 -0.98
N ARG A 116 -12.20 14.75 0.01
CA ARG A 116 -13.25 13.72 0.06
C ARG A 116 -14.54 14.18 0.76
N GLY A 117 -14.59 15.41 1.27
CA GLY A 117 -15.75 15.94 1.99
C GLY A 117 -15.95 15.36 3.39
N LEU A 118 -14.92 14.72 3.98
CA LEU A 118 -14.97 14.26 5.38
C LEU A 118 -14.71 15.41 6.38
N PHE A 119 -13.89 16.38 5.97
CA PHE A 119 -13.54 17.55 6.77
C PHE A 119 -13.66 18.82 5.93
N ASP A 120 -14.18 19.88 6.53
CA ASP A 120 -14.15 21.23 5.97
C ASP A 120 -12.97 21.99 6.55
N LEU A 121 -12.30 22.76 5.70
CA LEU A 121 -11.19 23.61 6.10
C LEU A 121 -11.75 24.97 6.54
N ASP A 122 -11.43 25.36 7.77
CA ASP A 122 -11.88 26.61 8.36
C ASP A 122 -10.71 27.28 9.07
N PHE A 123 -10.91 28.53 9.48
CA PHE A 123 -9.93 29.29 10.25
C PHE A 123 -10.52 29.61 11.62
N ASP A 124 -9.74 29.39 12.67
CA ASP A 124 -10.16 29.77 14.02
C ASP A 124 -10.08 31.30 14.19
N GLU A 125 -10.56 31.80 15.33
CA GLU A 125 -10.56 33.23 15.66
C GLU A 125 -9.15 33.85 15.71
N ASN A 126 -8.10 33.03 15.74
CA ASN A 126 -6.70 33.44 15.70
C ASN A 126 -6.09 33.37 14.30
N GLY A 127 -6.90 33.09 13.27
CA GLY A 127 -6.47 32.89 11.89
C GLY A 127 -5.70 31.59 11.65
N GLN A 128 -5.76 30.63 12.59
CA GLN A 128 -5.10 29.34 12.43
C GLN A 128 -5.99 28.35 11.68
N MET A 129 -5.38 27.58 10.79
CA MET A 129 -6.07 26.56 10.00
C MET A 129 -6.58 25.44 10.91
N VAL A 130 -7.90 25.24 10.91
CA VAL A 130 -8.60 24.18 11.64
C VAL A 130 -9.43 23.35 10.68
N PHE A 131 -9.45 22.04 10.90
CA PHE A 131 -10.26 21.10 10.15
C PHE A 131 -11.50 20.78 10.95
N LYS A 132 -12.67 21.13 10.43
CA LYS A 132 -13.97 20.83 11.03
C LYS A 132 -14.54 19.57 10.42
N LEU A 133 -15.13 18.70 11.22
CA LEU A 133 -15.80 17.51 10.69
C LEU A 133 -17.01 17.95 9.85
N SER A 134 -17.07 17.54 8.58
CA SER A 134 -18.14 18.00 7.69
C SER A 134 -19.48 17.37 8.10
N ARG A 135 -20.56 18.14 8.04
CA ARG A 135 -21.93 17.64 8.28
C ARG A 135 -22.37 16.66 7.19
N ASP A 136 -21.77 16.75 6.00
CA ASP A 136 -22.05 15.89 4.85
C ASP A 136 -21.10 14.69 4.74
N ALA A 137 -20.21 14.47 5.71
CA ALA A 137 -19.27 13.34 5.73
C ALA A 137 -19.97 11.97 5.52
N GLY A 138 -21.20 11.82 6.01
CA GLY A 138 -22.01 10.61 5.78
C GLY A 138 -22.60 10.50 4.36
N ARG A 139 -22.87 11.61 3.68
CA ARG A 139 -23.40 11.64 2.30
C ARG A 139 -22.30 11.41 1.26
N ALA A 140 -21.10 11.92 1.48
CA ALA A 140 -19.96 11.69 0.59
C ALA A 140 -19.54 10.20 0.56
N GLN A 141 -19.54 9.53 1.72
CA GLN A 141 -19.28 8.09 1.82
C GLN A 141 -20.38 7.25 1.13
N LEU A 142 -21.65 7.67 1.23
CA LEU A 142 -22.77 7.06 0.50
C LEU A 142 -22.70 7.29 -1.02
N ALA A 143 -22.21 8.45 -1.46
CA ALA A 143 -22.01 8.75 -2.88
C ALA A 143 -20.88 7.90 -3.48
N GLU A 144 -19.73 7.75 -2.79
CA GLU A 144 -18.64 6.87 -3.22
C GLU A 144 -19.05 5.38 -3.25
N LEU A 145 -19.85 4.92 -2.28
CA LEU A 145 -20.37 3.54 -2.24
C LEU A 145 -21.45 3.28 -3.31
N SER A 146 -22.22 4.29 -3.71
CA SER A 146 -23.25 4.16 -4.75
C SER A 146 -22.72 4.34 -6.18
N GLY A 147 -21.65 5.12 -6.36
CA GLY A 147 -21.04 5.39 -7.68
C GLY A 147 -20.08 4.29 -8.18
N GLY A 148 -19.69 3.35 -7.33
CA GLY A 148 -18.82 2.21 -7.69
C GLY A 148 -19.54 1.00 -8.29
N ARG A 149 -20.84 1.09 -8.55
CA ARG A 149 -21.66 0.07 -9.22
C ARG A 149 -22.13 0.60 -10.57
N ASN A 150 -21.25 0.62 -11.57
CA ASN A 150 -21.60 0.60 -12.99
C ASN A 150 -20.45 -0.02 -13.77
#